data_AF-A0A4Q7XYD0-F1
#
_entry.id   AF-A0A4Q7XYD0-F1
#
_cell.length_a   1.000
_cell.length_b   1.000
_cell.length_c   1.000
_cell.angle_alpha   90.00
_cell.angle_beta   90.00
_cell.angle_gamma   90.00
#
_symmetry.space_group_name_H-M   'P 1'
#
loop_
_entity.id
_entity.type
_entity.pdbx_description
1 polymer ?
#
loop_
_entity_poly.entity_id
_entity_poly.type
_entity_poly.pdbx_seq_one_letter_code
_entity_poly.pdbx_strand_id
1 'polypeptide(L)'
;MSTAPSVFTLPDILAALHAGVELTADESGLDFLDGRFTWPYAATLARLDNPDTTWSQVSDRHDKLRQLWSAGTDLPDTDDDARTYTREQVSTAVNWAVDEAADINHLGGCADDVDNFLVNAVLTLLDDPDAAFTDVVDECYGEDPDLVSRWLHDAA
;
A
#
# COMPACT_ATOMS: atom_id res chain seq x y z
N MET A 1 26.99 -9.81 -13.34
CA MET A 1 26.50 -8.68 -14.15
C MET A 1 25.60 -7.88 -13.24
N SER A 2 25.85 -6.58 -13.05
CA SER A 2 24.98 -5.74 -12.22
C SER A 2 23.79 -5.35 -13.09
N THR A 3 22.62 -5.90 -12.82
CA THR A 3 21.35 -5.35 -13.32
C THR A 3 21.21 -3.93 -12.78
N ALA A 4 20.84 -2.98 -13.63
CA ALA A 4 20.48 -1.65 -13.14
C ALA A 4 19.32 -1.79 -12.14
N PRO A 5 19.29 -1.01 -11.05
CA PRO A 5 18.16 -1.06 -10.12
C PRO A 5 16.88 -0.69 -10.86
N SER A 6 15.82 -1.48 -10.66
CA SER A 6 14.48 -1.15 -11.17
C SER A 6 14.05 0.21 -10.63
N VAL A 7 13.54 1.07 -11.52
CA VAL A 7 12.97 2.36 -11.18
C VAL A 7 11.51 2.40 -11.63
N PHE A 8 10.67 3.05 -10.84
CA PHE A 8 9.22 3.10 -11.00
C PHE A 8 8.75 4.54 -11.12
N THR A 9 7.74 4.76 -11.94
CA THR A 9 7.05 6.06 -12.05
C THR A 9 5.95 6.15 -10.99
N LEU A 10 5.42 7.36 -10.76
CA LEU A 10 4.29 7.53 -9.86
C LEU A 10 3.03 6.74 -10.32
N PRO A 11 2.69 6.68 -11.62
CA PRO A 11 1.66 5.77 -12.12
C PRO A 11 1.88 4.30 -11.77
N ASP A 12 3.10 3.77 -11.91
CA ASP A 12 3.40 2.38 -11.54
C ASP A 12 3.13 2.13 -10.05
N ILE A 13 3.53 3.07 -9.20
CA ILE A 13 3.35 3.00 -7.75
C ILE A 13 1.87 3.10 -7.37
N LEU A 14 1.10 3.97 -8.03
CA LEU A 14 -0.34 4.11 -7.80
C LEU A 14 -1.10 2.85 -8.19
N ALA A 15 -0.74 2.23 -9.32
CA ALA A 15 -1.32 0.98 -9.75
C ALA A 15 -1.04 -0.13 -8.73
N ALA A 16 0.22 -0.28 -8.29
CA ALA A 16 0.60 -1.26 -7.28
C ALA A 16 -0.07 -1.02 -5.92
N LEU A 17 -0.15 0.24 -5.48
CA LEU A 17 -0.86 0.61 -4.25
C LEU A 17 -2.35 0.26 -4.31
N HIS A 18 -3.00 0.57 -5.43
CA HIS A 18 -4.42 0.32 -5.59
C HIS A 18 -4.73 -1.18 -5.64
N ALA A 19 -4.01 -1.92 -6.49
CA ALA A 19 -4.17 -3.37 -6.60
C ALA A 19 -3.81 -4.09 -5.29
N GLY A 20 -2.77 -3.63 -4.57
CA GLY A 20 -2.40 -4.19 -3.27
C GLY A 20 -3.47 -3.96 -2.20
N VAL A 21 -4.11 -2.79 -2.20
CA VAL A 21 -5.26 -2.52 -1.32
C VAL A 21 -6.46 -3.38 -1.71
N GLU A 22 -6.83 -3.45 -2.99
CA GLU A 22 -7.94 -4.29 -3.46
C GLU A 22 -7.74 -5.76 -3.05
N LEU A 23 -6.56 -6.30 -3.34
CA LEU A 23 -6.22 -7.68 -2.99
C LEU A 23 -6.31 -7.94 -1.47
N THR A 24 -5.79 -7.02 -0.67
CA THR A 24 -5.83 -7.14 0.79
C THR A 24 -7.25 -7.00 1.33
N ALA A 25 -8.05 -6.08 0.79
CA ALA A 25 -9.43 -5.86 1.17
C ALA A 25 -10.29 -7.09 0.84
N ASP A 26 -10.14 -7.64 -0.36
CA ASP A 26 -10.85 -8.83 -0.81
C ASP A 26 -10.56 -10.05 0.09
N GLU A 27 -9.30 -10.28 0.45
CA GLU A 27 -8.89 -11.44 1.25
C GLU A 27 -9.20 -11.27 2.75
N SER A 28 -9.09 -10.06 3.29
CA SER A 28 -9.46 -9.78 4.69
C SER A 28 -10.99 -9.70 4.90
N GLY A 29 -11.73 -9.31 3.86
CA GLY A 29 -13.15 -9.00 3.93
C GLY A 29 -13.46 -7.58 4.44
N LEU A 30 -12.44 -6.72 4.54
CA LEU A 30 -12.59 -5.30 4.86
C LEU A 30 -13.05 -4.49 3.64
N ASP A 31 -13.65 -3.33 3.89
CA ASP A 31 -14.03 -2.41 2.82
C ASP A 31 -12.79 -1.67 2.30
N PHE A 32 -12.66 -1.48 0.98
CA PHE A 32 -11.56 -0.72 0.37
C PHE A 32 -11.40 0.68 1.00
N LEU A 33 -12.50 1.32 1.43
CA LEU A 33 -12.51 2.65 2.04
C LEU A 33 -12.24 2.64 3.55
N ASP A 34 -11.85 1.49 4.11
CA ASP A 34 -11.45 1.38 5.50
C ASP A 34 -10.25 2.29 5.81
N GLY A 35 -10.21 2.83 7.03
CA GLY A 35 -9.09 3.65 7.51
C GLY A 35 -7.76 2.92 7.41
N ARG A 36 -7.77 1.59 7.61
CA ARG A 36 -6.59 0.72 7.51
C ARG A 36 -5.93 0.75 6.14
N PHE A 37 -6.67 1.01 5.07
CA PHE A 37 -6.11 1.11 3.72
C PHE A 37 -5.92 2.53 3.23
N THR A 38 -6.92 3.38 3.50
CA THR A 38 -6.93 4.75 3.01
C THR A 38 -5.81 5.61 3.63
N TRP A 39 -5.47 5.38 4.91
CA TRP A 39 -4.38 6.10 5.58
C TRP A 39 -2.98 5.74 5.04
N PRO A 40 -2.58 4.45 4.96
CA PRO A 40 -1.30 4.08 4.35
C PRO A 40 -1.17 4.54 2.90
N TYR A 41 -2.26 4.49 2.11
CA TYR A 41 -2.25 4.96 0.73
C TYR A 41 -1.88 6.46 0.67
N ALA A 42 -2.56 7.30 1.47
CA ALA A 42 -2.29 8.73 1.55
C ALA A 42 -0.88 9.03 2.06
N ALA A 43 -0.45 8.33 3.10
CA ALA A 43 0.86 8.50 3.73
C ALA A 43 2.00 8.11 2.78
N THR A 44 1.87 7.03 2.03
CA THR A 44 2.86 6.59 1.03
C THR A 44 3.10 7.68 0.00
N LEU A 45 2.03 8.19 -0.61
CA LEU A 45 2.13 9.26 -1.61
C LEU A 45 2.71 10.55 -1.04
N ALA A 46 2.31 10.93 0.18
CA ALA A 46 2.86 12.11 0.84
C ALA A 46 4.36 11.97 1.12
N ARG A 47 4.82 10.77 1.50
CA ARG A 47 6.23 10.46 1.77
C ARG A 47 7.08 10.44 0.51
N LEU A 48 6.53 9.93 -0.60
CA LEU A 48 7.20 9.94 -1.91
C LEU A 48 7.33 11.35 -2.51
N ASP A 49 6.36 12.22 -2.24
CA ASP A 49 6.46 13.63 -2.62
C ASP A 49 7.51 14.37 -1.78
N ASN A 50 7.46 14.15 -0.46
CA ASN A 50 8.31 14.78 0.53
C ASN A 50 8.68 13.79 1.65
N PRO A 51 9.95 13.35 1.76
CA PRO A 51 10.37 12.43 2.82
C PRO A 51 10.20 13.01 4.23
N ASP A 52 10.14 14.34 4.36
CA ASP A 52 9.88 15.05 5.63
C ASP A 52 8.39 15.41 5.79
N THR A 53 7.48 14.64 5.17
CA THR A 53 6.03 14.88 5.27
C THR A 53 5.56 14.87 6.73
N THR A 54 4.59 15.73 7.03
CA THR A 54 3.95 15.84 8.34
C THR A 54 2.58 15.19 8.33
N TRP A 55 2.06 14.83 9.51
CA TRP A 55 0.74 14.22 9.60
C TRP A 55 -0.41 15.11 9.11
N SER A 56 -0.25 16.44 9.21
CA SER A 56 -1.20 17.38 8.62
C SER A 56 -1.27 17.24 7.09
N GLN A 57 -0.13 17.06 6.44
CA GLN A 57 -0.07 16.88 4.98
C GLN A 57 -0.63 15.52 4.56
N VAL A 58 -0.41 14.48 5.38
CA VAL A 58 -1.04 13.18 5.17
C VAL A 58 -2.56 13.28 5.30
N SER A 59 -3.07 13.94 6.34
CA SER A 59 -4.51 14.16 6.55
C SER A 59 -5.16 14.93 5.39
N ASP A 60 -4.54 16.03 4.95
CA ASP A 60 -5.03 16.80 3.80
C ASP A 60 -5.09 15.96 2.51
N ARG A 61 -4.16 15.01 2.34
CA ARG A 61 -4.14 14.09 1.20
C ARG A 61 -5.18 12.98 1.35
N HIS A 62 -5.33 12.41 2.55
CA HIS A 62 -6.34 11.41 2.87
C HIS A 62 -7.76 11.92 2.57
N ASP A 63 -8.09 13.13 3.03
CA ASP A 63 -9.39 13.76 2.78
C ASP A 63 -9.67 13.93 1.29
N LYS A 64 -8.64 14.29 0.49
CA LYS A 64 -8.77 14.42 -0.97
C LYS A 64 -9.00 13.08 -1.65
N LEU A 65 -8.22 12.06 -1.30
CA LEU A 65 -8.37 10.70 -1.87
C LEU A 65 -9.75 10.13 -1.53
N ARG A 66 -10.19 10.27 -0.28
CA ARG A 66 -11.51 9.81 0.15
C ARG A 66 -12.63 10.50 -0.62
N GLN A 67 -12.51 11.80 -0.91
CA GLN A 67 -13.47 12.53 -1.75
C GLN A 67 -13.46 12.02 -3.20
N LEU A 68 -12.29 11.74 -3.78
CA LEU A 68 -12.16 11.19 -5.13
C LEU A 68 -12.79 9.81 -5.26
N TRP A 69 -12.46 8.89 -4.35
CA TRP A 69 -13.03 7.54 -4.36
C TRP A 69 -14.53 7.54 -4.10
N SER A 70 -15.02 8.39 -3.18
CA SER A 70 -16.45 8.55 -2.95
C SER A 70 -17.20 9.11 -4.18
N ALA A 71 -16.50 9.81 -5.07
CA ALA A 71 -17.03 10.31 -6.34
C ALA A 71 -16.91 9.30 -7.49
N GLY A 72 -16.30 8.13 -7.27
CA GLY A 72 -16.12 7.08 -8.28
C GLY A 72 -14.92 7.29 -9.21
N THR A 73 -13.91 8.05 -8.76
CA THR A 73 -12.63 8.18 -9.48
C THR A 73 -11.62 7.18 -8.92
N ASP A 74 -11.11 6.26 -9.73
CA ASP A 74 -10.26 5.16 -9.25
C ASP A 74 -8.86 5.61 -8.79
N LEU A 75 -8.12 6.33 -9.65
CA LEU A 75 -6.77 6.80 -9.36
C LEU A 75 -6.69 8.33 -9.44
N PRO A 76 -5.95 8.98 -8.52
CA PRO A 76 -5.70 10.42 -8.61
C PRO A 76 -4.91 10.73 -9.89
N ASP A 77 -5.27 11.83 -10.55
CA ASP A 77 -4.49 12.35 -11.68
C ASP A 77 -3.09 12.72 -11.17
N THR A 78 -2.07 12.17 -11.83
CA THR A 78 -0.68 12.55 -11.57
C THR A 78 -0.29 13.49 -12.69
N ASP A 79 -0.04 14.75 -12.35
CA ASP A 79 0.82 15.57 -13.20
C ASP A 79 2.10 14.73 -13.43
N ASP A 80 2.36 14.36 -14.68
CA ASP A 80 3.45 13.50 -15.13
C ASP A 80 4.80 14.21 -14.88
N ASP A 81 5.15 14.33 -13.61
CA ASP A 81 6.48 14.66 -13.17
C ASP A 81 7.32 13.44 -13.53
N ALA A 82 8.27 13.62 -14.45
CA ALA A 82 9.24 12.61 -14.89
C ALA A 82 10.17 12.06 -13.78
N ARG A 83 9.75 12.19 -12.52
CA ARG A 83 10.37 11.65 -11.32
C ARG A 83 10.19 10.14 -11.30
N THR A 84 11.29 9.46 -11.06
CA THR A 84 11.32 8.01 -10.89
C THR A 84 11.84 7.66 -9.50
N TYR A 85 11.36 6.57 -8.94
CA TYR A 85 11.67 6.09 -7.60
C TYR A 85 12.32 4.72 -7.68
N THR A 86 13.31 4.46 -6.83
CA THR A 86 13.84 3.09 -6.69
C THR A 86 12.86 2.22 -5.91
N ARG A 87 12.94 0.89 -6.10
CA ARG A 87 12.19 -0.07 -5.26
C ARG A 87 12.36 0.19 -3.77
N GLU A 88 13.58 0.52 -3.34
CA GLU A 88 13.91 0.81 -1.94
C GLU A 88 13.19 2.07 -1.42
N GLN A 89 13.07 3.12 -2.24
CA GLN A 89 12.33 4.33 -1.87
C GLN A 89 10.83 4.03 -1.68
N VAL A 90 10.25 3.24 -2.59
CA VAL A 90 8.84 2.84 -2.49
C VAL A 90 8.62 1.93 -1.27
N SER A 91 9.46 0.92 -1.08
CA SER A 91 9.43 0.04 0.08
C SER A 91 9.54 0.80 1.40
N THR A 92 10.46 1.75 1.49
CA THR A 92 10.62 2.61 2.68
C THR A 92 9.36 3.42 2.94
N ALA A 93 8.76 3.99 1.89
CA ALA A 93 7.55 4.82 2.01
C ALA A 93 6.33 4.00 2.44
N VAL A 94 6.11 2.83 1.85
CA VAL A 94 4.98 1.93 2.15
C VAL A 94 5.08 1.38 3.57
N ASN A 95 6.25 0.87 3.98
CA ASN A 95 6.44 0.37 5.35
C ASN A 95 6.19 1.47 6.38
N TRP A 96 6.80 2.65 6.19
CA TRP A 96 6.59 3.78 7.08
C TRP A 96 5.11 4.17 7.15
N ALA A 97 4.42 4.20 6.01
CA ALA A 97 3.01 4.58 5.94
C ALA A 97 2.10 3.61 6.69
N VAL A 98 2.35 2.30 6.57
CA VAL A 98 1.61 1.26 7.29
C VAL A 98 1.87 1.32 8.79
N ASP A 99 3.13 1.46 9.21
CA ASP A 99 3.49 1.58 10.63
C ASP A 99 2.81 2.77 11.30
N GLU A 100 2.83 3.95 10.67
CA GLU A 100 2.19 5.16 11.21
C GLU A 100 0.66 5.03 11.23
N ALA A 101 0.08 4.43 10.19
CA ALA A 101 -1.37 4.21 10.16
C ALA A 101 -1.81 3.20 11.22
N ALA A 102 -1.03 2.14 11.48
CA ALA A 102 -1.28 1.19 12.54
C ALA A 102 -1.22 1.84 13.92
N ASP A 103 -0.22 2.68 14.21
CA ASP A 103 -0.13 3.43 15.48
C ASP A 103 -1.40 4.28 15.72
N ILE A 104 -1.93 4.88 14.66
CA ILE A 104 -3.13 5.73 14.73
C ILE A 104 -4.42 4.91 14.84
N ASN A 105 -4.61 3.92 13.97
CA ASN A 105 -5.83 3.14 13.88
C ASN A 105 -5.98 2.17 15.05
N HIS A 106 -4.87 1.63 15.57
CA HIS A 106 -4.86 0.63 16.64
C HIS A 106 -4.68 1.26 18.04
N LEU A 107 -4.81 2.59 18.17
CA LEU A 107 -4.65 3.33 19.44
C LEU A 107 -3.30 3.08 20.13
N GLY A 108 -2.20 3.09 19.37
CA GLY A 108 -0.86 2.72 19.84
C GLY A 108 -0.53 1.23 19.67
N GLY A 109 -1.22 0.55 18.76
CA GLY A 109 -0.95 -0.84 18.42
C GLY A 109 0.18 -0.99 17.39
N CYS A 110 0.64 -2.22 17.19
CA CYS A 110 1.58 -2.56 16.13
C CYS A 110 0.82 -2.97 14.86
N ALA A 111 1.52 -2.95 13.73
CA ALA A 111 1.07 -3.59 12.50
C ALA A 111 0.74 -5.08 12.76
N ASP A 112 -0.41 -5.51 12.26
CA ASP A 112 -0.88 -6.91 12.34
C ASP A 112 -0.77 -7.63 10.99
N ASP A 113 -1.44 -8.77 10.84
CA ASP A 113 -1.35 -9.60 9.64
C ASP A 113 -1.91 -8.89 8.39
N VAL A 114 -2.96 -8.07 8.53
CA VAL A 114 -3.53 -7.28 7.43
C VAL A 114 -2.54 -6.21 6.98
N ASP A 115 -1.95 -5.50 7.93
CA ASP A 115 -0.98 -4.44 7.69
C ASP A 115 0.27 -4.97 6.99
N ASN A 116 0.82 -6.09 7.49
CA ASN A 116 2.00 -6.73 6.90
C ASN A 116 1.70 -7.28 5.50
N PHE A 117 0.51 -7.85 5.30
CA PHE A 117 0.11 -8.33 3.98
C PHE A 117 -0.05 -7.20 2.98
N LEU A 118 -0.62 -6.06 3.38
CA LEU A 118 -0.73 -4.89 2.51
C LEU A 118 0.65 -4.45 1.98
N VAL A 119 1.66 -4.37 2.85
CA VAL A 119 3.03 -4.02 2.42
C VAL A 119 3.55 -5.02 1.37
N ASN A 120 3.42 -6.31 1.66
CA ASN A 120 3.91 -7.38 0.78
C ASN A 120 3.18 -7.38 -0.56
N ALA A 121 1.84 -7.28 -0.55
CA ALA A 121 1.03 -7.21 -1.75
C ALA A 121 1.44 -6.04 -2.65
N VAL A 122 1.57 -4.83 -2.08
CA VAL A 122 1.99 -3.64 -2.84
C VAL A 122 3.38 -3.83 -3.44
N LEU A 123 4.33 -4.39 -2.70
CA LEU A 123 5.69 -4.57 -3.19
C LEU A 123 5.82 -5.70 -4.21
N THR A 124 5.08 -6.79 -4.07
CA THR A 124 5.02 -7.85 -5.08
C THR A 124 4.38 -7.31 -6.36
N LEU A 125 3.24 -6.61 -6.26
CA LEU A 125 2.55 -6.00 -7.42
C LEU A 125 3.35 -4.88 -8.10
N LEU A 126 4.25 -4.22 -7.36
CA LEU A 126 5.18 -3.26 -7.95
C LEU A 126 6.23 -3.96 -8.83
N ASP A 127 6.67 -5.17 -8.46
CA ASP A 127 7.63 -5.93 -9.26
C ASP A 127 6.95 -6.74 -10.38
N ASP A 128 5.75 -7.27 -10.12
CA ASP A 128 4.94 -8.05 -11.04
C ASP A 128 3.46 -7.61 -10.96
N PRO A 129 3.01 -6.71 -11.85
CA PRO A 129 1.64 -6.20 -11.84
C PRO A 129 0.54 -7.26 -12.06
N ASP A 130 0.91 -8.45 -12.53
CA ASP A 130 -0.02 -9.56 -12.78
C ASP A 130 -0.05 -10.58 -11.61
N ALA A 131 0.69 -10.33 -10.52
CA ALA A 131 0.75 -11.23 -9.37
C ALA A 131 -0.62 -11.39 -8.69
N ALA A 132 -0.94 -12.64 -8.32
CA ALA A 132 -2.13 -13.00 -7.58
C ALA A 132 -1.83 -13.18 -6.08
N PHE A 133 -2.89 -13.36 -5.27
CA PHE A 133 -2.78 -13.67 -3.84
C PHE A 133 -1.75 -14.77 -3.54
N THR A 134 -1.79 -15.87 -4.30
CA THR A 134 -0.88 -17.01 -4.12
C THR A 134 0.58 -16.65 -4.37
N ASP A 135 0.85 -15.74 -5.30
CA ASP A 135 2.23 -15.31 -5.59
C ASP A 135 2.80 -14.51 -4.40
N VAL A 136 1.98 -13.62 -3.80
CA VAL A 136 2.36 -12.88 -2.59
C VAL A 136 2.60 -13.84 -1.42
N VAL A 137 1.72 -14.83 -1.23
CA VAL A 137 1.86 -15.83 -0.16
C VAL A 137 3.12 -16.67 -0.34
N ASP A 138 3.34 -17.20 -1.54
CA ASP A 138 4.49 -18.06 -1.85
C ASP A 138 5.82 -17.30 -1.69
N GLU A 139 5.88 -16.04 -2.12
CA GLU A 139 7.09 -15.21 -2.05
C GLU A 139 7.40 -14.73 -0.63
N CYS A 140 6.38 -14.23 0.09
CA CYS A 140 6.60 -13.49 1.33
C CYS A 140 6.41 -14.32 2.61
N TYR A 141 5.62 -15.39 2.55
CA TYR A 141 5.25 -16.17 3.72
C TYR A 141 5.76 -17.60 3.65
N GLY A 142 5.78 -18.21 2.46
CA GLY A 142 6.14 -19.63 2.30
C GLY A 142 5.19 -20.58 3.03
N GLU A 143 3.93 -20.15 3.18
CA GLU A 143 2.86 -20.82 3.91
C GLU A 143 1.72 -21.21 2.95
N ASP A 144 0.73 -21.94 3.47
CA ASP A 144 -0.46 -22.28 2.70
C ASP A 144 -1.38 -21.05 2.50
N PRO A 145 -1.89 -20.79 1.28
CA PRO A 145 -2.78 -19.65 1.03
C PRO A 145 -4.05 -19.64 1.90
N ASP A 146 -4.65 -20.79 2.19
CA ASP A 146 -5.85 -20.85 3.06
C ASP A 146 -5.50 -20.54 4.52
N LEU A 147 -4.24 -20.72 4.93
CA LEU A 147 -3.76 -20.30 6.24
C LEU A 147 -3.58 -18.79 6.31
N VAL A 148 -2.94 -18.18 5.31
CA VAL A 148 -2.74 -16.72 5.27
C VAL A 148 -4.06 -15.97 5.16
N SER A 149 -4.98 -16.43 4.31
CA SER A 149 -6.32 -15.83 4.18
C SER A 149 -7.10 -15.87 5.50
N ARG A 150 -6.89 -16.91 6.34
CA ARG A 150 -7.46 -16.95 7.69
C ARG A 150 -6.83 -15.94 8.66
N TRP A 151 -5.52 -15.72 8.60
CA TRP A 151 -4.89 -14.63 9.37
C TRP A 151 -5.46 -13.27 8.95
N LEU A 152 -5.59 -13.09 7.64
CA LEU A 152 -6.45 -12.15 6.92
C LEU A 152 -7.69 -11.72 7.70
N HIS A 153 -8.57 -12.71 7.79
CA HIS A 153 -9.90 -12.57 8.34
C HIS A 153 -9.93 -12.44 9.87
N ASP A 154 -9.00 -13.07 10.58
CA ASP A 154 -8.93 -13.02 12.04
C ASP A 154 -8.42 -11.65 12.53
N ALA A 155 -7.62 -10.93 11.73
CA ALA A 155 -7.08 -9.61 12.04
C ALA A 155 -7.98 -8.44 11.58
N ALA A 156 -8.95 -8.70 10.68
CA ALA A 156 -9.92 -7.72 10.16
C ALA A 156 -10.87 -7.16 11.25
#